data_AF-W9C0Y4-F1
#
_entry.id   AF-W9C0Y4-F1
#
_cell.length_a   1.000
_cell.length_b   1.000
_cell.length_c   1.000
_cell.angle_alpha   90.00
_cell.angle_beta   90.00
_cell.angle_gamma   90.00
#
_symmetry.space_group_name_H-M   'P 1'
#
loop_
_entity.id
_entity.type
_entity.pdbx_description
1 polymer ?
#
loop_
_entity_poly.entity_id
_entity_poly.type
_entity_poly.pdbx_seq_one_letter_code
_entity_poly.pdbx_strand_id
1 'polypeptide(L)'
;MTATEQTPEARAAERQMRAAIRQQVMAVGVPADKASEIVDLAFHGAQKAMDALVAATNVSSDHRVNLNALLIATSLVDEKMKGARELVQAMAPAMGLNLMSSNVEIGGQPS
;
A
#
# COMPACT_ATOMS: atom_id res chain seq x y z
N MET A 1 10.69 18.75 10.43
CA MET A 1 10.76 18.07 9.13
C MET A 1 12.16 17.51 8.98
N THR A 2 12.30 16.20 8.89
CA THR A 2 13.43 15.59 8.18
C THR A 2 12.79 14.62 7.24
N ALA A 3 12.76 14.98 5.95
CA ALA A 3 12.61 14.00 4.91
C ALA A 3 13.73 12.99 5.15
N THR A 4 13.38 11.80 5.62
CA THR A 4 14.31 10.67 5.60
C THR A 4 14.74 10.57 4.15
N GLU A 5 15.97 10.99 3.83
CA GLU A 5 16.47 10.91 2.47
C GLU A 5 16.40 9.44 2.07
N GLN A 6 15.40 9.10 1.25
CA GLN A 6 15.28 7.74 0.74
C GLN A 6 16.60 7.41 0.06
N THR A 7 17.22 6.31 0.44
CA THR A 7 18.45 5.83 -0.18
C THR A 7 18.22 5.68 -1.70
N PRO A 8 19.27 5.80 -2.54
CA PRO A 8 19.14 5.54 -3.98
C PRO A 8 18.48 4.19 -4.28
N GLU A 9 18.75 3.20 -3.44
CA GLU A 9 18.16 1.85 -3.46
C GLU A 9 16.66 1.87 -3.16
N ALA A 10 16.22 2.58 -2.11
CA ALA A 10 14.80 2.72 -1.78
C ALA A 10 14.02 3.41 -2.92
N ARG A 11 14.60 4.45 -3.54
CA ARG A 11 14.01 5.13 -4.71
C ARG A 11 13.98 4.25 -5.96
N ALA A 12 14.96 3.37 -6.13
CA ALA A 12 14.99 2.42 -7.24
C ALA A 12 13.92 1.33 -7.06
N ALA A 13 13.80 0.79 -5.84
CA ALA A 13 12.78 -0.18 -5.47
C ALA A 13 11.37 0.40 -5.64
N GLU A 14 11.13 1.63 -5.18
CA GLU A 14 9.83 2.30 -5.35
C GLU A 14 9.46 2.44 -6.83
N ARG A 15 10.41 2.85 -7.67
CA ARG A 15 10.20 2.96 -9.13
C ARG A 15 9.86 1.61 -9.77
N GLN A 16 10.54 0.54 -9.36
CA GLN A 16 10.24 -0.82 -9.84
C GLN A 16 8.85 -1.27 -9.41
N MET A 17 8.45 -1.03 -8.16
CA MET A 17 7.12 -1.36 -7.66
C MET A 17 6.03 -0.60 -8.40
N ARG A 18 6.19 0.71 -8.60
CA ARG A 18 5.25 1.55 -9.38
C ARG A 18 5.08 1.01 -10.80
N ALA A 19 6.18 0.62 -11.47
CA ALA A 19 6.14 0.06 -12.81
C ALA A 19 5.40 -1.30 -12.86
N ALA A 20 5.67 -2.19 -11.89
CA ALA A 20 5.02 -3.49 -11.79
C ALA A 20 3.50 -3.36 -11.57
N ILE A 21 3.08 -2.51 -10.62
CA ILE A 21 1.66 -2.26 -10.35
C ILE A 21 0.98 -1.65 -11.58
N ARG A 22 1.62 -0.68 -12.24
CA ARG A 22 1.08 -0.09 -13.48
C ARG A 22 0.87 -1.14 -14.56
N GLN A 23 1.82 -2.06 -14.76
CA GLN A 23 1.68 -3.14 -15.72
C GLN A 23 0.52 -4.08 -15.37
N GLN A 24 0.36 -4.46 -14.10
CA GLN A 24 -0.77 -5.27 -13.64
C GLN A 24 -2.11 -4.57 -13.87
N VAL A 25 -2.20 -3.27 -13.59
CA VAL A 25 -3.42 -2.48 -13.82
C VAL A 25 -3.72 -2.33 -15.32
N MET A 26 -2.71 -2.17 -16.16
CA MET A 26 -2.90 -2.14 -17.62
C MET A 26 -3.32 -3.51 -18.19
N ALA A 27 -2.84 -4.61 -17.61
CA ALA A 27 -3.19 -5.97 -18.05
C ALA A 27 -4.69 -6.29 -17.88
N VAL A 28 -5.40 -5.57 -17.01
CA VAL A 28 -6.86 -5.67 -16.83
C VAL A 28 -7.66 -4.70 -17.70
N GLY A 29 -7.02 -4.06 -18.68
CA GLY A 29 -7.68 -3.19 -19.65
C GLY A 29 -7.79 -1.73 -19.24
N VAL A 30 -7.16 -1.31 -18.14
CA VAL A 30 -7.12 0.11 -17.76
C VAL A 30 -6.17 0.88 -18.69
N PRO A 31 -6.62 2.00 -19.29
CA PRO A 31 -5.76 2.87 -20.09
C PRO A 31 -4.51 3.34 -19.33
N ALA A 32 -3.39 3.55 -20.05
CA ALA A 32 -2.10 3.84 -19.42
C ALA A 32 -2.08 5.12 -18.56
N ASP A 33 -2.85 6.14 -18.94
CA ASP A 33 -3.04 7.37 -18.17
C ASP A 33 -3.76 7.09 -16.85
N LYS A 34 -4.85 6.31 -16.88
CA LYS A 34 -5.61 5.91 -15.69
C LYS A 34 -4.86 4.92 -14.81
N ALA A 35 -4.07 4.03 -15.39
CA ALA A 35 -3.21 3.13 -14.64
C ALA A 35 -2.16 3.92 -13.84
N SER A 36 -1.63 5.00 -14.41
CA SER A 36 -0.69 5.89 -13.71
C SER A 36 -1.38 6.64 -12.57
N GLU A 37 -2.58 7.16 -12.80
CA GLU A 37 -3.41 7.82 -11.77
C GLU A 37 -3.71 6.88 -10.58
N ILE A 38 -4.10 5.63 -10.85
CA ILE A 38 -4.35 4.61 -9.81
C ILE A 38 -3.08 4.34 -8.99
N VAL A 39 -1.94 4.16 -9.66
CA VAL A 39 -0.66 3.92 -8.97
C VAL A 39 -0.29 5.11 -8.10
N ASP A 40 -0.40 6.34 -8.59
CA ASP A 40 -0.05 7.52 -7.81
C ASP A 40 -0.94 7.68 -6.58
N LEU A 41 -2.25 7.47 -6.73
CA LEU A 41 -3.19 7.48 -5.61
C LEU A 41 -2.89 6.38 -4.59
N ALA A 42 -2.59 5.16 -5.05
CA ALA A 42 -2.27 4.04 -4.18
C ALA A 42 -0.99 4.29 -3.36
N PHE A 43 0.09 4.75 -3.99
CA PHE A 43 1.32 5.09 -3.29
C PHE A 43 1.16 6.28 -2.35
N HIS A 44 0.40 7.30 -2.76
CA HIS A 44 0.12 8.44 -1.88
C HIS A 44 -0.66 7.99 -0.62
N GLY A 45 -1.69 7.17 -0.79
CA GLY A 45 -2.47 6.60 0.32
C GLY A 45 -1.62 5.75 1.25
N ALA A 46 -0.78 4.86 0.70
CA ALA A 46 0.12 4.03 1.48
C ALA A 46 1.14 4.86 2.30
N GLN A 47 1.73 5.90 1.70
CA GLN A 47 2.63 6.79 2.42
C GLN A 47 1.93 7.52 3.57
N LYS A 48 0.72 8.04 3.34
CA LYS A 48 -0.06 8.72 4.39
C LYS A 48 -0.45 7.79 5.53
N ALA A 49 -0.80 6.55 5.22
CA ALA A 49 -1.10 5.53 6.24
C ALA A 49 0.13 5.21 7.09
N MET A 50 1.30 5.07 6.47
CA MET A 50 2.56 4.84 7.18
C MET A 50 2.94 6.01 8.08
N ASP A 51 2.84 7.25 7.57
CA ASP A 51 3.10 8.46 8.35
C ASP A 51 2.21 8.54 9.59
N ALA A 52 0.91 8.22 9.44
CA ALA A 52 -0.05 8.22 10.53
C ALA A 52 0.25 7.12 11.57
N LEU A 53 0.63 5.93 11.13
CA LEU A 53 1.02 4.81 12.01
C LEU A 53 2.25 5.13 12.84
N VAL A 54 3.30 5.67 12.21
CA VAL A 54 4.53 6.07 12.90
C VAL A 54 4.24 7.20 13.90
N ALA A 55 3.45 8.21 13.51
CA ALA A 55 3.11 9.31 14.39
C ALA A 55 2.28 8.86 15.61
N ALA A 56 1.30 7.97 15.42
CA ALA A 56 0.43 7.49 16.48
C ALA A 56 1.14 6.58 17.50
N THR A 57 2.21 5.89 17.07
CA THR A 57 2.93 4.91 17.90
C THR A 57 4.13 5.52 18.62
N ASN A 58 4.55 6.73 18.25
CA ASN A 58 5.67 7.43 18.85
C ASN A 58 5.24 8.42 19.95
N VAL A 59 4.47 7.94 20.92
CA VAL A 59 3.87 8.77 21.99
C VAL A 59 4.46 8.48 23.39
N SER A 60 5.18 7.37 23.57
CA SER A 60 5.87 7.04 24.81
C SER A 60 7.34 7.43 24.78
N SER A 61 7.92 7.73 25.93
CA SER A 61 9.37 7.89 26.10
C SER A 61 10.12 6.55 26.19
N ASP A 62 9.42 5.42 26.40
CA ASP A 62 10.02 4.08 26.36
C ASP A 62 9.96 3.51 24.93
N HIS A 63 11.14 3.33 24.33
CA HIS A 63 11.27 2.77 22.98
C HIS A 63 10.66 1.38 22.83
N ARG A 64 10.67 0.54 23.87
CA ARG A 64 10.05 -0.79 23.82
C ARG A 64 8.54 -0.67 23.67
N VAL A 65 7.92 0.30 24.33
CA VAL A 65 6.49 0.57 24.20
C VAL A 65 6.17 1.01 22.78
N ASN A 66 6.93 1.96 22.22
CA ASN A 66 6.68 2.45 20.85
C ASN A 66 6.86 1.35 19.80
N LEU A 67 7.93 0.54 19.89
CA LEU A 67 8.18 -0.55 18.94
C LEU A 67 7.12 -1.65 19.02
N ASN A 68 6.71 -2.05 20.23
CA ASN A 68 5.62 -3.03 20.39
C ASN A 68 4.28 -2.47 19.91
N ALA A 69 3.99 -1.20 20.20
CA ALA A 69 2.79 -0.53 19.71
C ALA A 69 2.76 -0.49 18.17
N LEU A 70 3.89 -0.20 17.52
CA LEU A 70 4.00 -0.21 16.07
C LEU A 70 3.77 -1.61 15.48
N LEU A 71 4.36 -2.65 16.07
CA LEU A 71 4.13 -4.04 15.64
C LEU A 71 2.65 -4.44 15.74
N ILE A 72 2.01 -4.14 16.87
CA ILE A 72 0.58 -4.44 17.07
C ILE A 72 -0.28 -3.63 16.08
N ALA A 73 0.02 -2.33 15.91
CA ALA A 73 -0.70 -1.47 15.00
C ALA A 73 -0.61 -1.96 13.54
N THR A 74 0.55 -2.42 13.09
CA THR A 74 0.71 -2.98 11.73
C THR A 74 -0.14 -4.23 11.53
N SER A 75 -0.23 -5.13 12.52
CA SER A 75 -1.07 -6.33 12.45
C SER A 75 -2.56 -5.98 12.42
N LEU A 76 -3.00 -5.01 13.23
CA LEU A 76 -4.39 -4.54 13.23
C LEU A 76 -4.77 -3.88 11.91
N VAL A 77 -3.85 -3.12 11.31
CA VAL A 77 -4.06 -2.51 9.98
C VAL A 77 -4.15 -3.58 8.90
N ASP A 78 -3.30 -4.60 8.90
CA ASP A 78 -3.41 -5.70 7.93
C ASP A 78 -4.80 -6.36 7.98
N GLU A 79 -5.32 -6.64 9.18
CA GLU A 79 -6.66 -7.20 9.35
C GLU A 79 -7.76 -6.26 8.82
N LYS A 80 -7.66 -4.95 9.09
CA LYS A 80 -8.60 -3.97 8.54
C LYS A 80 -8.51 -3.87 7.01
N MET A 81 -7.31 -3.98 6.44
CA MET A 81 -7.10 -3.94 4.99
C MET A 81 -7.60 -5.21 4.29
N LYS A 82 -7.55 -6.38 4.95
CA LYS A 82 -8.22 -7.60 4.47
C LYS A 82 -9.72 -7.37 4.33
N GLY A 83 -10.39 -6.90 5.39
CA GLY A 83 -11.82 -6.59 5.34
C GLY A 83 -12.19 -5.52 4.30
N ALA A 84 -11.35 -4.50 4.12
CA ALA A 84 -11.56 -3.50 3.07
C ALA A 84 -11.46 -4.09 1.65
N ARG A 85 -10.51 -5.00 1.41
CA ARG A 85 -10.38 -5.72 0.13
C ARG A 85 -11.59 -6.60 -0.15
N GLU A 86 -12.04 -7.36 0.84
CA GLU A 86 -13.25 -8.19 0.74
C GLU A 86 -14.48 -7.34 0.42
N LEU A 87 -14.64 -6.19 1.08
CA LEU A 87 -15.73 -5.27 0.80
C LEU A 87 -15.68 -4.74 -0.63
N VAL A 88 -14.50 -4.33 -1.11
CA VAL A 88 -14.31 -3.84 -2.48
C VAL A 88 -14.61 -4.94 -3.51
N GLN A 89 -14.20 -6.19 -3.25
CA GLN A 89 -14.53 -7.35 -4.08
C GLN A 89 -16.03 -7.64 -4.11
N ALA A 90 -16.73 -7.46 -2.99
CA ALA A 90 -18.18 -7.63 -2.93
C ALA A 90 -18.96 -6.50 -3.64
N MET A 91 -18.45 -5.27 -3.59
CA MET A 91 -19.11 -4.10 -4.17
C MET A 91 -18.92 -3.99 -5.69
N ALA A 92 -17.77 -4.41 -6.21
CA ALA A 92 -17.44 -4.23 -7.61
C ALA A 92 -18.43 -4.88 -8.60
N PRO A 93 -18.90 -6.12 -8.41
CA PRO A 93 -19.92 -6.72 -9.27
C PRO A 93 -21.22 -5.91 -9.30
N ALA A 94 -21.64 -5.31 -8.17
CA ALA A 94 -22.83 -4.47 -8.10
C ALA A 94 -22.70 -3.17 -8.91
N MET A 95 -21.47 -2.74 -9.18
CA MET A 95 -21.16 -1.60 -10.04
C MET A 95 -20.85 -2.02 -11.50
N GLY A 96 -20.98 -3.30 -11.84
CA GLY A 96 -20.62 -3.84 -13.15
C GLY A 96 -19.10 -3.87 -13.41
N LEU A 97 -18.28 -3.82 -12.35
CA LEU A 97 -16.84 -3.80 -12.42
C LEU A 97 -16.27 -5.19 -12.12
N ASN A 98 -15.41 -5.70 -12.99
CA ASN A 98 -14.59 -6.88 -12.72
C ASN A 98 -13.23 -6.42 -12.18
N LEU A 99 -13.05 -6.47 -10.86
CA LEU A 99 -11.75 -6.21 -10.25
C LEU A 99 -10.91 -7.48 -10.29
N MET A 100 -9.64 -7.39 -10.72
CA MET A 100 -8.68 -8.42 -10.34
C MET A 100 -8.36 -8.29 -8.86
N SER A 101 -8.26 -9.43 -8.18
CA SER A 101 -7.61 -9.53 -6.88
C SER A 101 -6.15 -9.10 -7.03
N SER A 102 -5.87 -7.82 -6.87
CA SER A 102 -4.52 -7.27 -6.90
C SER A 102 -3.83 -7.54 -5.57
N ASN A 103 -3.54 -8.81 -5.28
CA ASN A 103 -2.36 -9.09 -4.46
C ASN A 103 -1.18 -8.65 -5.33
N VAL A 104 -0.71 -7.43 -5.10
CA VAL A 104 0.48 -6.94 -5.78
C VAL A 104 1.63 -7.81 -5.32
N GLU A 105 2.05 -8.76 -6.15
CA GLU A 105 3.28 -9.52 -5.93
C GLU A 105 4.46 -8.57 -6.09
N ILE A 106 5.00 -8.09 -4.97
CA ILE A 106 6.22 -7.32 -4.94
C ILE A 106 7.39 -8.31 -4.85
N GLY A 107 8.16 -8.43 -5.94
CA GLY A 107 9.42 -9.19 -5.94
C GLY A 107 9.31 -10.68 -6.30
N GLY A 108 8.21 -11.15 -6.90
CA GLY A 108 8.11 -12.51 -7.44
C GLY A 108 8.08 -13.63 -6.40
N GLN A 109 7.77 -13.32 -5.13
CA GLN A 109 7.39 -14.36 -4.18
C GLN A 109 5.89 -14.63 -4.31
N PRO A 110 5.49 -15.86 -4.72
CA PRO A 110 4.10 -16.25 -4.67
C PRO A 110 3.66 -16.30 -3.20
N SER A 111 2.47 -15.76 -2.94
CA SER A 111 1.74 -15.92 -1.68
C SER A 111 1.39 -17.37 -1.39
#